data_AF-A0A838TG66-F1
#
_entry.id   AF-A0A838TG66-F1
#
_cell.length_a   1.000
_cell.length_b   1.000
_cell.length_c   1.000
_cell.angle_alpha   90.00
_cell.angle_beta   90.00
_cell.angle_gamma   90.00
#
_symmetry.space_group_name_H-M   'P 1'
#
loop_
_entity.id
_entity.type
_entity.pdbx_description
1 polymer ?
#
loop_
_entity_poly.entity_id
_entity_poly.type
_entity_poly.pdbx_seq_one_letter_code
_entity_poly.pdbx_strand_id
1 'polypeptide(L)'
;AEEIKAGSATRHSGRISQDYNIPDGWQAVDIGPLTIALFQSEIARAKTILWNGPPGIFEIREFSAGTEAVAEAMAEANATTIIGGGDSVTAVKHAGLADKMTFISTGGGASLELIEGKELPGVAALSDKP
;
A
#
# COMPACT_ATOMS: atom_id res chain seq x y z
N ALA A 1 -7.62 14.81 18.37
CA ALA A 1 -7.41 13.36 18.50
C ALA A 1 -6.16 13.17 19.34
N GLU A 2 -6.12 12.14 20.18
CA GLU A 2 -4.88 11.77 20.86
C GLU A 2 -3.82 11.39 19.81
N GLU A 3 -2.56 11.64 20.13
CA GLU A 3 -1.45 11.36 19.23
C GLU A 3 -1.18 9.85 19.23
N ILE A 4 -1.19 9.24 18.04
CA ILE A 4 -0.89 7.81 17.85
C ILE A 4 0.61 7.60 18.09
N LYS A 5 0.97 6.71 19.02
CA LYS A 5 2.37 6.41 19.39
C LYS A 5 2.58 4.91 19.54
N ALA A 6 3.84 4.49 19.45
CA ALA A 6 4.24 3.13 19.81
C ALA A 6 3.81 2.81 21.26
N GLY A 7 3.38 1.58 21.50
CA GLY A 7 2.84 1.15 22.80
C GLY A 7 1.43 1.62 23.13
N SER A 8 0.73 2.35 22.25
CA SER A 8 -0.70 2.66 22.42
C SER A 8 -1.54 1.38 22.49
N ALA A 9 -2.62 1.41 23.28
CA ALA A 9 -3.53 0.27 23.38
C ALA A 9 -4.18 -0.04 22.03
N THR A 10 -4.11 -1.30 21.59
CA THR A 10 -4.69 -1.76 20.32
C THR A 10 -5.82 -2.74 20.53
N ARG A 11 -6.74 -2.78 19.57
CA ARG A 11 -7.82 -3.75 19.52
C ARG A 11 -8.16 -4.07 18.07
N HIS A 12 -8.21 -5.35 17.73
CA HIS A 12 -8.85 -5.79 16.50
C HIS A 12 -10.38 -5.70 16.64
N SER A 13 -11.05 -5.08 15.67
CA SER A 13 -12.50 -4.98 15.64
C SER A 13 -13.19 -6.35 15.59
N GLY A 14 -12.49 -7.39 15.11
CA GLY A 14 -12.94 -8.78 15.09
C GLY A 14 -14.13 -9.07 14.16
N ARG A 15 -14.61 -8.07 13.42
CA ARG A 15 -15.75 -8.15 12.49
C ARG A 15 -15.47 -7.32 11.25
N ILE A 16 -15.72 -7.88 10.08
CA ILE A 16 -15.93 -7.09 8.86
C ILE A 16 -17.38 -6.61 8.91
N SER A 17 -17.61 -5.31 8.88
CA SER A 17 -18.97 -4.76 8.84
C SER A 17 -18.98 -3.42 8.14
N GLN A 18 -19.98 -3.20 7.30
CA GLN A 18 -20.32 -1.86 6.78
C GLN A 18 -21.08 -1.03 7.83
N ASP A 19 -21.64 -1.69 8.85
CA ASP A 19 -22.55 -1.11 9.84
C ASP A 19 -21.89 -0.86 11.21
N TYR A 20 -20.65 -1.31 11.42
CA TYR A 20 -19.93 -1.13 12.69
C TYR A 20 -18.76 -0.15 12.51
N ASN A 21 -18.93 1.04 13.07
CA ASN A 21 -17.91 2.08 13.13
C ASN A 21 -16.82 1.77 14.16
N ILE A 22 -15.68 2.44 13.99
CA ILE A 22 -14.64 2.56 15.01
C ILE A 22 -15.28 3.22 16.25
N PRO A 23 -15.20 2.60 17.45
CA PRO A 23 -15.80 3.19 18.65
C PRO A 23 -15.25 4.58 18.96
N ASP A 24 -16.06 5.43 19.60
CA ASP A 24 -15.63 6.76 20.03
C ASP A 24 -14.35 6.68 20.89
N GLY A 25 -13.40 7.56 20.60
CA GLY A 25 -12.08 7.58 21.23
C GLY A 25 -11.05 6.61 20.62
N TRP A 26 -11.43 5.79 19.63
CA TRP A 26 -10.50 4.94 18.88
C TRP A 26 -10.22 5.50 17.48
N GLN A 27 -9.09 5.09 16.91
CA GLN A 27 -8.68 5.43 15.53
C GLN A 27 -8.29 4.15 14.78
N ALA A 28 -8.59 4.10 13.48
CA ALA A 28 -8.06 3.04 12.61
C ALA A 28 -6.61 3.35 12.28
N VAL A 29 -5.74 2.38 12.58
CA VAL A 29 -4.28 2.52 12.45
C VAL A 29 -3.68 1.49 11.48
N ASP A 30 -4.39 0.39 11.24
CA ASP A 30 -4.03 -0.67 10.29
C ASP A 30 -5.28 -1.49 9.92
N ILE A 31 -5.19 -2.29 8.86
CA ILE A 31 -6.22 -3.24 8.46
C ILE A 31 -6.20 -4.50 9.34
N GLY A 32 -7.38 -5.09 9.55
CA GLY A 32 -7.52 -6.31 10.34
C GLY A 32 -7.21 -7.59 9.54
N PRO A 33 -7.04 -8.74 10.22
CA PRO A 33 -6.64 -10.01 9.60
C PRO A 33 -7.60 -10.52 8.51
N LEU A 34 -8.89 -10.23 8.63
CA LEU A 34 -9.87 -10.61 7.61
C LEU A 34 -9.70 -9.78 6.32
N THR A 35 -9.40 -8.49 6.44
CA THR A 35 -9.09 -7.63 5.28
C THR A 35 -7.78 -8.03 4.63
N ILE A 36 -6.76 -8.39 5.43
CA ILE A 36 -5.50 -8.93 4.94
C ILE A 36 -5.75 -10.16 4.07
N ALA A 37 -6.52 -11.14 4.57
CA ALA A 37 -6.84 -12.35 3.83
C ALA A 37 -7.59 -12.06 2.51
N LEU A 38 -8.51 -11.09 2.52
CA LEU A 38 -9.22 -10.65 1.31
C LEU A 38 -8.26 -10.04 0.28
N PHE A 39 -7.37 -9.15 0.71
CA PHE A 39 -6.39 -8.52 -0.18
C PHE A 39 -5.41 -9.54 -0.76
N GLN A 40 -4.91 -10.46 0.07
CA GLN A 40 -4.06 -11.56 -0.38
C GLN A 40 -4.73 -12.41 -1.45
N SER A 41 -6.02 -12.74 -1.27
CA SER A 41 -6.79 -13.51 -2.26
C SER A 41 -6.94 -12.78 -3.59
N GLU A 42 -7.20 -11.47 -3.58
CA GLU A 42 -7.34 -10.68 -4.81
C GLU A 42 -5.99 -10.46 -5.50
N ILE A 43 -4.92 -10.19 -4.73
CA ILE A 43 -3.54 -10.07 -5.21
C ILE A 43 -3.10 -11.36 -5.92
N ALA A 44 -3.36 -12.53 -5.34
CA ALA A 44 -2.98 -13.81 -5.91
C ALA A 44 -3.65 -14.11 -7.27
N ARG A 45 -4.81 -13.49 -7.53
CA ARG A 45 -5.58 -13.69 -8.78
C ARG A 45 -5.23 -12.68 -9.87
N ALA A 46 -4.67 -11.53 -9.49
CA ALA A 46 -4.34 -10.46 -10.41
C ALA A 46 -3.21 -10.84 -11.38
N LYS A 47 -3.17 -10.18 -12.54
CA LYS A 47 -2.09 -10.32 -13.54
C LYS A 47 -1.16 -9.12 -13.58
N THR A 48 -1.69 -7.96 -13.21
CA THR A 48 -0.94 -6.73 -13.01
C THR A 48 -1.47 -6.06 -11.75
N ILE A 49 -0.57 -5.59 -10.91
CA ILE A 49 -0.89 -4.96 -9.63
C ILE A 49 -0.12 -3.65 -9.57
N LEU A 50 -0.84 -2.57 -9.33
CA LEU A 50 -0.29 -1.26 -9.05
C LEU A 50 -0.59 -0.93 -7.58
N TRP A 51 0.45 -0.71 -6.78
CA TRP A 51 0.29 -0.35 -5.37
C TRP A 51 0.82 1.04 -5.10
N ASN A 52 -0.05 1.90 -4.54
CA ASN A 52 0.26 3.26 -4.14
C ASN A 52 -0.47 3.62 -2.83
N GLY A 53 0.26 3.62 -1.72
CA GLY A 53 -0.22 3.91 -0.37
C GLY A 53 -0.34 2.66 0.51
N PRO A 54 0.36 2.60 1.66
CA PRO A 54 0.20 1.51 2.63
C PRO A 54 -1.17 1.55 3.33
N PRO A 55 -1.75 0.39 3.70
CA PRO A 55 -3.04 0.32 4.38
C PRO A 55 -3.01 0.67 5.88
N GLY A 56 -1.84 0.92 6.45
CA GLY A 56 -1.65 1.23 7.88
C GLY A 56 -0.43 2.12 8.12
N ILE A 57 -0.25 2.53 9.38
CA ILE A 57 0.87 3.38 9.84
C ILE A 57 2.11 2.49 10.04
N PHE A 58 2.68 2.03 8.94
CA PHE A 58 3.72 1.00 8.92
C PHE A 58 5.04 1.38 9.58
N GLU A 59 5.26 2.67 9.85
CA GLU A 59 6.40 3.18 10.61
C GLU A 59 6.35 2.78 12.09
N ILE A 60 5.17 2.43 12.61
CA ILE A 60 4.99 1.90 13.96
C ILE A 60 4.72 0.40 13.84
N ARG A 61 5.61 -0.41 14.42
CA ARG A 61 5.62 -1.88 14.30
C ARG A 61 4.29 -2.52 14.70
N GLU A 62 3.60 -1.97 15.69
CA GLU A 62 2.30 -2.46 16.15
C GLU A 62 1.18 -2.27 15.10
N PHE A 63 1.40 -1.41 14.10
CA PHE A 63 0.46 -1.05 13.04
C PHE A 63 1.00 -1.36 11.62
N SER A 64 2.06 -2.18 11.52
CA SER A 64 2.70 -2.51 10.23
C SER A 64 2.19 -3.80 9.58
N ALA A 65 1.49 -4.65 10.33
CA ALA A 65 1.14 -6.01 9.92
C ALA A 65 0.36 -6.06 8.59
N GLY A 66 -0.62 -5.18 8.40
CA GLY A 66 -1.39 -5.12 7.16
C GLY A 66 -0.55 -4.68 5.96
N THR A 67 0.35 -3.72 6.17
CA THR A 67 1.25 -3.23 5.13
C THR A 67 2.27 -4.29 4.73
N GLU A 68 2.87 -4.97 5.71
CA GLU A 68 3.81 -6.08 5.49
C GLU A 68 3.14 -7.22 4.73
N ALA A 69 1.92 -7.62 5.14
CA ALA A 69 1.20 -8.70 4.50
C ALA A 69 0.82 -8.39 3.03
N VAL A 70 0.50 -7.14 2.70
CA VAL A 70 0.29 -6.71 1.31
C VAL A 70 1.59 -6.75 0.52
N ALA A 71 2.69 -6.25 1.09
CA ALA A 71 4.00 -6.29 0.43
C ALA A 71 4.47 -7.72 0.16
N GLU A 72 4.31 -8.63 1.12
CA GLU A 72 4.61 -10.06 0.96
C GLU A 72 3.75 -10.69 -0.14
N ALA A 73 2.44 -10.45 -0.13
CA ALA A 73 1.53 -10.98 -1.13
C ALA A 73 1.91 -10.53 -2.55
N MET A 74 2.31 -9.25 -2.70
CA MET A 74 2.80 -8.74 -3.99
C MET A 74 4.11 -9.41 -4.40
N ALA A 75 5.05 -9.60 -3.47
CA ALA A 75 6.33 -10.24 -3.75
C ALA A 75 6.19 -11.72 -4.16
N GLU A 76 5.12 -12.40 -3.75
CA GLU A 76 4.82 -13.79 -4.08
C GLU A 76 3.87 -13.95 -5.28
N ALA A 77 3.23 -12.86 -5.72
CA ALA A 77 2.26 -12.89 -6.81
C ALA A 77 2.93 -13.24 -8.14
N ASN A 78 2.30 -14.15 -8.90
CA ASN A 78 2.66 -14.40 -10.30
C ASN A 78 2.02 -13.35 -11.22
N ALA A 79 2.41 -12.09 -11.02
CA ALA A 79 1.85 -10.91 -11.65
C ALA A 79 2.93 -9.85 -11.89
N THR A 80 2.68 -8.92 -12.81
CA THR A 80 3.48 -7.70 -12.92
C THR A 80 3.17 -6.79 -11.72
N THR A 81 4.14 -6.54 -10.85
CA THR A 81 3.99 -5.70 -9.66
C THR A 81 4.67 -4.35 -9.82
N ILE A 82 3.89 -3.27 -9.73
CA ILE A 82 4.33 -1.89 -9.92
C ILE A 82 4.12 -1.14 -8.60
N ILE A 83 5.21 -0.65 -8.02
CA ILE A 83 5.18 0.17 -6.80
C ILE A 83 5.27 1.64 -7.17
N GLY A 84 4.22 2.39 -6.84
CA GLY A 84 4.13 3.83 -7.00
C GLY A 84 4.03 4.54 -5.65
N GLY A 85 4.43 5.82 -5.59
CA GLY A 85 4.36 6.63 -4.38
C GLY A 85 5.51 6.38 -3.39
N GLY A 86 6.00 7.44 -2.74
CA GLY A 86 7.16 7.36 -1.84
C GLY A 86 6.96 6.42 -0.66
N ASP A 87 5.75 6.38 -0.10
CA ASP A 87 5.46 5.60 1.11
C ASP A 87 5.41 4.09 0.81
N SER A 88 4.77 3.67 -0.28
CA SER A 88 4.80 2.26 -0.71
C SER A 88 6.22 1.79 -1.06
N VAL A 89 7.03 2.66 -1.68
CA VAL A 89 8.45 2.36 -1.94
C VAL A 89 9.22 2.17 -0.63
N THR A 90 8.94 3.01 0.38
CA THR A 90 9.55 2.88 1.71
C THR A 90 9.09 1.59 2.39
N ALA A 91 7.80 1.26 2.32
CA ALA A 91 7.24 0.05 2.90
C ALA A 91 7.88 -1.23 2.34
N VAL A 92 7.99 -1.38 1.01
CA VAL A 92 8.63 -2.56 0.41
C VAL A 92 10.12 -2.67 0.73
N LYS A 93 10.80 -1.53 0.90
CA LYS A 93 12.21 -1.50 1.30
C LYS A 93 12.39 -1.90 2.76
N HIS A 94 11.55 -1.37 3.66
CA HIS A 94 11.55 -1.77 5.08
C HIS A 94 11.26 -3.26 5.25
N ALA A 95 10.36 -3.82 4.45
CA ALA A 95 10.08 -5.26 4.43
C ALA A 95 11.21 -6.11 3.80
N GLY A 96 12.22 -5.49 3.16
CA GLY A 96 13.29 -6.22 2.46
C GLY A 96 12.83 -6.94 1.20
N LEU A 97 11.74 -6.48 0.58
CA LEU A 97 11.09 -7.13 -0.57
C LEU A 97 11.26 -6.36 -1.88
N ALA A 98 12.00 -5.25 -1.88
CA ALA A 98 12.16 -4.39 -3.07
C ALA A 98 12.65 -5.16 -4.31
N ASP A 99 13.61 -6.07 -4.16
CA ASP A 99 14.19 -6.86 -5.26
C ASP A 99 13.22 -7.91 -5.83
N LYS A 100 12.09 -8.16 -5.16
CA LYS A 100 11.05 -9.09 -5.61
C LYS A 100 9.93 -8.38 -6.38
N MET A 101 9.93 -7.05 -6.44
CA MET A 101 8.94 -6.28 -7.19
C MET A 101 9.35 -6.19 -8.66
N THR A 102 8.39 -6.20 -9.58
CA THR A 102 8.69 -6.11 -11.03
C THR A 102 9.20 -4.72 -11.40
N PHE A 103 8.60 -3.68 -10.86
CA PHE A 103 9.01 -2.30 -11.08
C PHE A 103 8.76 -1.42 -9.84
N ILE A 104 9.77 -0.63 -9.48
CA ILE A 104 9.67 0.38 -8.43
C ILE A 104 9.87 1.74 -9.07
N SER A 105 8.84 2.58 -9.04
CA SER A 105 8.95 3.92 -9.58
C SER A 105 9.76 4.84 -8.66
N THR A 106 10.65 5.64 -9.27
CA THR A 106 11.33 6.76 -8.62
C THR A 106 10.69 8.11 -8.94
N GLY A 107 9.60 8.13 -9.72
CA GLY A 107 8.95 9.35 -10.18
C GLY A 107 8.17 10.11 -9.11
N GLY A 108 7.95 9.50 -7.93
CA GLY A 108 7.18 10.11 -6.84
C GLY A 108 5.83 10.64 -7.34
N GLY A 109 5.59 11.94 -7.17
CA GLY A 109 4.39 12.62 -7.65
C GLY A 109 4.16 12.51 -9.17
N ALA A 110 5.22 12.50 -9.98
CA ALA A 110 5.09 12.39 -11.43
C ALA A 110 4.47 11.05 -11.87
N SER A 111 4.75 9.97 -11.14
CA SER A 111 4.09 8.68 -11.42
C SER A 111 2.61 8.71 -11.09
N LEU A 112 2.23 9.42 -10.02
CA LEU A 112 0.83 9.62 -9.67
C LEU A 112 0.10 10.44 -10.72
N GLU A 113 0.69 11.57 -11.15
CA GLU A 113 0.13 12.40 -12.21
C GLU A 113 -0.04 11.62 -13.52
N LEU A 114 0.92 10.75 -13.86
CA LEU A 114 0.80 9.86 -15.01
C LEU A 114 -0.38 8.88 -14.88
N ILE A 115 -0.56 8.26 -13.71
CA ILE A 115 -1.65 7.32 -13.44
C ILE A 115 -3.01 8.04 -13.39
N GLU A 116 -3.04 9.29 -12.95
CA GLU A 116 -4.21 10.17 -13.01
C GLU A 116 -4.57 10.56 -14.45
N GLY A 117 -3.75 10.20 -15.45
CA GLY A 117 -3.96 10.48 -16.86
C GLY A 117 -3.55 11.89 -17.27
N LYS A 118 -2.79 12.60 -16.44
CA LYS A 118 -2.26 13.92 -16.79
C LYS A 118 -1.14 13.77 -17.81
N GLU A 119 -1.07 14.75 -18.71
CA GLU A 119 0.06 14.88 -19.60
C GLU A 119 1.26 15.43 -18.81
N LEU A 120 2.32 14.62 -18.71
CA LEU A 120 3.57 15.06 -18.10
C LEU A 120 4.37 15.86 -19.13
N PRO A 121 4.72 17.14 -18.88
CA PRO A 121 5.37 17.99 -19.88
C PRO A 121 6.68 17.41 -20.43
N GLY A 122 7.49 16.78 -19.57
CA GLY A 122 8.75 16.15 -19.97
C GLY A 122 8.56 14.89 -20.81
N VAL A 123 7.43 14.17 -20.66
CA VAL A 123 7.09 13.02 -21.51
C VAL A 123 6.51 13.50 -22.84
N ALA A 124 5.61 14.49 -22.81
CA ALA A 124 4.99 15.07 -24.00
C ALA A 124 6.03 15.63 -24.98
N ALA A 125 7.03 16.36 -24.46
CA ALA A 125 8.13 16.90 -25.27
C ALA A 125 8.98 15.83 -26.00
N LEU A 126 8.88 14.55 -25.59
CA LEU A 126 9.59 13.41 -26.17
C LEU A 126 8.67 12.44 -26.92
N SER A 127 7.34 12.67 -26.87
CA SER A 127 6.34 11.72 -27.36
C SER A 127 6.12 11.80 -28.88
N ASP A 128 6.64 12.84 -29.53
CA ASP A 128 6.77 12.88 -30.98
C ASP A 128 7.74 11.78 -31.41
N LYS A 129 7.21 10.72 -32.02
CA LYS A 129 8.04 9.78 -32.78
C LYS A 129 8.58 10.52 -34.02
N PRO A 130 9.85 10.30 -34.40
CA PRO A 130 10.26 10.58 -35.77
C PRO A 130 9.48 9.72 -36.77
#